data_AF-A0A9E6CFJ4-F1
#
_entry.id   AF-A0A9E6CFJ4-F1
#
_cell.length_a   1.000
_cell.length_b   1.000
_cell.length_c   1.000
_cell.angle_alpha   90.00
_cell.angle_beta   90.00
_cell.angle_gamma   90.00
#
_symmetry.space_group_name_H-M   'P 1'
#
loop_
_entity.id
_entity.type
_entity.pdbx_description
1 polymer ?
#
loop_
_entity_poly.entity_id
_entity_poly.type
_entity_poly.pdbx_seq_one_letter_code
_entity_poly.pdbx_strand_id
1 'polypeptide(L)' 'GTLSGLKEGYMEATIDQQQYLQGYYAIYVLYLMKKYGFAPNIDTGGYLVDKDTIGWIEKLSPLHVR' A
#
# COMPACT_ATOMS: atom_id res chain seq x y z
N GLY A 1 -11.29 -7.73 -7.70
CA GLY A 1 -10.53 -8.94 -7.33
C GLY A 1 -10.50 -9.09 -5.82
N THR A 2 -9.55 -8.45 -5.16
CA THR A 2 -9.36 -8.57 -3.69
C THR A 2 -10.47 -7.89 -2.89
N LEU A 3 -10.84 -6.64 -3.24
CA LEU A 3 -11.93 -5.89 -2.62
C LEU A 3 -13.29 -6.59 -2.77
N SER A 4 -13.59 -7.10 -3.98
CA SER A 4 -14.79 -7.89 -4.23
C SER A 4 -14.81 -9.19 -3.41
N GLY A 5 -13.65 -9.85 -3.26
CA GLY A 5 -13.59 -11.10 -2.49
C GLY A 5 -13.75 -10.94 -0.99
N LEU A 6 -13.27 -9.84 -0.43
CA LEU A 6 -13.50 -9.50 0.97
C LEU A 6 -14.97 -9.14 1.21
N LYS A 7 -15.63 -8.46 0.26
CA LYS A 7 -17.05 -8.12 0.34
C LYS A 7 -17.98 -9.32 0.20
N GLU A 8 -17.71 -10.17 -0.80
CA GLU A 8 -18.51 -11.36 -1.11
C GLU A 8 -18.23 -12.50 -0.13
N GLY A 9 -17.25 -12.34 0.77
CA GLY A 9 -17.02 -13.23 1.91
C GLY A 9 -16.26 -14.52 1.58
N TYR A 10 -15.77 -14.67 0.34
CA TYR A 10 -14.88 -15.80 -0.01
C TYR A 10 -13.40 -15.52 0.31
N MET A 11 -13.06 -14.30 0.72
CA MET A 11 -11.77 -13.93 1.28
C MET A 11 -11.97 -13.38 2.70
N GLU A 12 -11.25 -13.94 3.67
CA GLU A 12 -11.36 -13.53 5.07
C GLU A 12 -10.56 -12.24 5.35
N ALA A 13 -9.32 -12.19 4.85
CA ALA A 13 -8.45 -11.04 4.97
C ALA A 13 -7.39 -11.04 3.85
N THR A 14 -6.73 -9.90 3.65
CA THR A 14 -5.59 -9.73 2.75
C THR A 14 -4.53 -8.84 3.39
N ILE A 15 -3.30 -8.89 2.88
CA ILE A 15 -2.23 -7.98 3.30
C ILE A 15 -2.08 -6.88 2.25
N ASP A 16 -2.22 -5.64 2.69
CA ASP A 16 -1.92 -4.46 1.90
C ASP A 16 -0.42 -4.13 1.97
N GLN A 17 0.14 -3.82 0.80
CA GLN A 17 1.54 -3.53 0.57
C GLN A 17 1.80 -2.03 0.27
N GLN A 18 0.74 -1.21 0.25
CA GLN A 18 0.76 0.24 -0.02
C GLN A 18 1.61 0.57 -1.27
N GLN A 19 1.22 0.04 -2.42
CA GLN A 19 1.98 0.13 -3.68
C GLN A 19 2.26 1.58 -4.11
N TYR A 20 1.36 2.51 -3.78
CA TYR A 20 1.59 3.93 -4.01
C TYR A 20 2.87 4.43 -3.32
N LEU A 21 3.08 4.05 -2.04
CA LEU A 21 4.27 4.42 -1.29
C LEU A 21 5.53 3.76 -1.84
N GLN A 22 5.43 2.51 -2.32
CA GLN A 22 6.55 1.84 -2.99
C GLN A 22 7.04 2.64 -4.20
N GLY A 23 6.13 3.10 -5.04
CA GLY A 23 6.47 3.95 -6.19
C GLY A 23 7.01 5.33 -5.79
N TYR A 24 6.36 5.99 -4.84
CA TYR A 24 6.76 7.32 -4.38
C TYR A 24 8.14 7.31 -3.72
N TYR A 25 8.36 6.40 -2.76
CA TYR A 25 9.63 6.28 -2.05
C TYR A 25 10.75 5.82 -2.96
N ALA A 26 10.50 4.99 -3.98
CA ALA A 26 11.53 4.62 -4.94
C ALA A 26 12.16 5.86 -5.59
N ILE A 27 11.35 6.81 -6.07
CA ILE A 27 11.85 8.04 -6.69
C ILE A 27 12.51 8.95 -5.65
N TYR A 28 11.91 9.08 -4.48
CA TYR A 28 12.46 9.94 -3.42
C TYR A 28 13.82 9.45 -2.90
N VAL A 29 13.97 8.13 -2.72
CA VAL A 29 15.24 7.52 -2.34
C VAL A 29 16.28 7.73 -3.42
N LEU A 30 15.95 7.59 -4.71
CA LEU A 30 16.89 7.90 -5.80
C LEU A 30 17.40 9.35 -5.75
N TYR A 31 16.53 10.32 -5.43
CA TYR A 31 16.92 11.70 -5.21
C TYR A 31 17.89 11.84 -4.02
N LEU A 32 17.56 11.25 -2.87
CA LEU A 32 18.40 11.31 -1.67
C LEU A 32 19.74 10.57 -1.85
N MET A 33 19.75 9.45 -2.57
CA MET A 33 20.95 8.73 -2.96
C MET A 33 21.87 9.65 -3.76
N LYS A 34 21.33 10.34 -4.78
CA LYS A 34 22.12 11.23 -5.63
C LYS A 34 22.67 12.44 -4.87
N LYS A 35 21.87 13.01 -3.96
CA LYS A 35 22.21 14.26 -3.26
C LYS A 35 23.07 14.07 -2.02
N TYR A 36 22.82 13.00 -1.27
CA TYR A 36 23.41 12.78 0.06
C TYR A 36 24.00 11.37 0.27
N GLY A 37 23.82 10.45 -0.68
CA GLY A 37 24.33 9.07 -0.58
C GLY A 37 23.49 8.14 0.31
N PHE A 38 22.27 8.53 0.71
CA PHE A 38 21.41 7.70 1.56
C PHE A 38 20.71 6.59 0.78
N ALA A 39 20.79 5.36 1.26
CA ALA A 39 20.13 4.18 0.66
C ALA A 39 19.39 3.35 1.74
N PRO A 40 18.31 3.88 2.34
CA PRO A 40 17.56 3.16 3.37
C PRO A 40 16.75 2.01 2.77
N ASN A 41 16.55 0.95 3.56
CA ASN A 41 15.50 -0.03 3.32
C ASN A 41 14.18 0.49 3.93
N ILE A 42 13.10 0.50 3.16
CA ILE A 42 11.81 1.06 3.58
C ILE A 42 10.74 -0.02 3.49
N ASP A 43 10.14 -0.34 4.63
CA ASP A 43 8.94 -1.17 4.69
C ASP A 43 7.69 -0.29 4.46
N THR A 44 6.83 -0.74 3.57
CA THR A 44 5.59 -0.05 3.15
C THR A 44 4.37 -0.96 3.32
N GLY A 45 4.56 -2.20 3.75
CA GLY A 45 3.50 -3.20 3.74
C GLY A 45 3.15 -3.72 5.13
N GLY A 46 2.41 -4.83 5.15
CA GLY A 46 2.08 -5.55 6.37
C GLY A 46 0.77 -5.12 7.02
N TYR A 47 -0.02 -4.29 6.36
CA TYR A 47 -1.32 -3.87 6.89
C TYR A 47 -2.39 -4.94 6.58
N LEU A 48 -2.96 -5.54 7.62
CA LEU A 48 -4.06 -6.49 7.48
C LEU A 48 -5.33 -5.74 7.08
N VAL A 49 -5.98 -6.20 6.01
CA VAL A 49 -7.27 -5.69 5.55
C VAL A 49 -8.30 -6.81 5.61
N ASP A 50 -9.37 -6.55 6.34
CA ASP A 50 -10.50 -7.42 6.62
C ASP A 50 -11.82 -6.64 6.47
N LYS A 51 -12.94 -7.24 6.84
CA LYS A 51 -14.27 -6.63 6.74
C LYS A 51 -14.43 -5.35 7.57
N ASP A 52 -13.69 -5.21 8.66
CA ASP A 52 -13.78 -4.05 9.55
C ASP A 52 -12.96 -2.87 9.03
N THR A 53 -11.87 -3.15 8.31
CA THR A 53 -10.91 -2.15 7.83
C THR A 53 -11.08 -1.78 6.34
N ILE A 54 -11.80 -2.59 5.56
CA ILE A 54 -12.01 -2.39 4.12
C ILE A 54 -12.63 -1.03 3.75
N GLY A 55 -13.41 -0.44 4.65
CA GLY A 55 -14.08 0.84 4.39
C GLY A 55 -13.11 2.00 4.11
N TRP A 56 -11.90 1.97 4.68
CA TRP A 56 -10.87 2.97 4.38
C TRP A 56 -10.26 2.78 3.01
N ILE A 57 -10.04 1.53 2.64
CA ILE A 57 -9.43 1.11 1.39
C ILE A 57 -10.25 1.60 0.19
N GLU A 58 -11.57 1.46 0.30
CA GLU A 58 -12.52 1.86 -0.74
C GLU A 58 -12.56 3.36 -0.98
N LYS A 59 -12.26 4.16 0.06
CA LYS A 59 -12.20 5.62 -0.08
C LYS A 59 -10.91 6.07 -0.78
N LEU A 60 -9.81 5.36 -0.54
CA LEU A 60 -8.49 5.75 -1.02
C LEU A 60 -8.17 5.20 -2.40
N SER A 61 -8.68 4.02 -2.75
CA SER A 61 -8.38 3.38 -4.04
C SER A 61 -8.80 4.22 -5.27
N PRO A 62 -9.97 4.88 -5.30
CA PRO A 62 -10.34 5.76 -6.42
C PRO A 62 -9.45 7.00 -6.57
N LEU A 63 -8.77 7.40 -5.49
CA LEU A 63 -7.83 8.52 -5.50
C LEU A 63 -6.43 8.09 -5.98
N HIS A 64 -6.22 6.80 -6.24
CA HIS A 64 -4.94 6.20 -6.61
C HIS A 64 -3.81 6.47 -5.61
N VAL A 65 -4.14 6.64 -4.34
CA VAL A 65 -3.17 6.81 -3.24
C VAL A 65 -2.98 5.53 -2.41
N ARG A 66 -3.60 4.44 -2.86
CA ARG A 66 -3.54 3.10 -2.26
C ARG A 66 -3.91 2.05 -3.30
#